data_AF-A0A293LX44-F1
#
_entry.id   AF-A0A293LX44-F1
#
_cell.length_a   1.000
_cell.length_b   1.000
_cell.length_c   1.000
_cell.angle_alpha   90.00
_cell.angle_beta   90.00
_cell.angle_gamma   90.00
#
_symmetry.space_group_name_H-M   'P 1'
#
loop_
_entity.id
_entity.type
_entity.pdbx_description
1 polymer ?
#
loop_
_entity_poly.entity_id
_entity_poly.type
_entity_poly.pdbx_seq_one_letter_code
_entity_poly.pdbx_strand_id
1 'polypeptide(L)' 'MPYLADALKVGSTIKTLELNNICLGDYEAGLLAQVLRVNTTLQKVRLQEDELTDSGARLLAEALETNHTLQD' A
#
# COMPACT_ATOMS: atom_id res chain seq x y z
N MET A 1 -10.14 3.28 -1.35
CA MET A 1 -10.40 1.84 -1.06
C MET A 1 -10.42 1.54 0.44
N PRO A 2 -11.31 2.18 1.21
CA PRO A 2 -11.24 2.18 2.67
C PRO A 2 -11.43 0.79 3.29
N TYR A 3 -12.38 -0.01 2.81
CA TYR A 3 -12.66 -1.34 3.36
C TYR A 3 -11.49 -2.32 3.26
N LEU A 4 -10.77 -2.31 2.12
CA LEU A 4 -9.58 -3.12 1.95
C LEU A 4 -8.46 -2.65 2.88
N ALA A 5 -8.27 -1.33 3.00
CA ALA A 5 -7.28 -0.78 3.91
C ALA A 5 -7.54 -1.18 5.36
N ASP A 6 -8.78 -1.06 5.83
CA ASP A 6 -9.16 -1.43 7.19
C ASP A 6 -8.99 -2.93 7.43
N ALA A 7 -9.38 -3.78 6.47
CA ALA A 7 -9.18 -5.23 6.55
C ALA A 7 -7.69 -5.60 6.68
N LEU A 8 -6.81 -4.91 5.96
CA LEU A 8 -5.37 -5.14 6.03
C LEU A 8 -4.75 -4.61 7.33
N LYS A 9 -5.29 -3.55 7.93
CA LYS A 9 -4.80 -2.98 9.22
C LYS A 9 -5.12 -3.87 10.42
N VAL A 10 -6.26 -4.56 10.43
CA VAL A 10 -6.70 -5.43 11.55
C VAL A 10 -5.92 -6.75 11.61
N GLY A 11 -5.00 -6.97 10.66
CA GLY A 11 -4.20 -8.18 10.57
C GLY A 11 -4.72 -9.06 9.45
N SER A 12 -3.81 -9.52 8.60
CA SER A 12 -4.11 -10.28 7.40
C SER A 12 -3.08 -11.40 7.24
N THR A 13 -3.49 -12.55 6.72
CA THR A 13 -2.55 -13.62 6.30
C THR A 13 -1.96 -13.34 4.92
N ILE A 14 -2.43 -12.29 4.23
CA ILE A 14 -2.00 -11.92 2.89
C ILE A 14 -0.53 -11.51 2.92
N LYS A 15 0.26 -12.12 2.04
CA LYS A 15 1.67 -11.82 1.82
C LYS A 15 1.89 -10.93 0.60
N THR A 16 1.03 -11.04 -0.39
CA THR A 16 1.14 -10.32 -1.66
C THR A 16 -0.18 -9.63 -1.97
N LEU A 17 -0.12 -8.33 -2.21
CA LEU A 17 -1.26 -7.52 -2.64
C LEU A 17 -0.99 -6.99 -4.05
N GLU A 18 -1.83 -7.39 -5.00
CA GLU A 18 -1.75 -6.94 -6.39
C GLU A 18 -2.89 -5.97 -6.69
N LEU A 19 -2.54 -4.76 -7.08
CA LEU A 19 -3.47 -3.68 -7.39
C LEU A 19 -3.15 -3.05 -8.76
N ASN A 20 -2.51 -3.79 -9.65
CA ASN A 20 -2.12 -3.29 -10.97
C ASN A 20 -3.36 -2.92 -11.82
N ASN A 21 -3.26 -1.87 -12.63
CA ASN A 21 -4.27 -1.47 -13.61
C ASN A 21 -5.67 -1.20 -13.03
N ILE A 22 -5.75 -0.57 -11.85
CA ILE A 22 -7.05 -0.21 -11.25
C ILE A 22 -7.24 1.29 -11.06
N CYS A 23 -6.42 2.09 -11.74
CA CYS A 23 -6.46 3.55 -11.71
C CYS A 23 -6.31 4.10 -10.28
N LEU A 24 -5.35 3.58 -9.50
CA LEU A 24 -5.05 4.16 -8.19
C LEU A 24 -4.51 5.58 -8.35
N GLY A 25 -5.15 6.53 -7.67
CA GLY A 25 -4.65 7.89 -7.54
C GLY A 25 -3.90 8.12 -6.22
N ASP A 26 -3.47 9.36 -6.00
CA ASP A 26 -2.73 9.76 -4.80
C ASP A 26 -3.53 9.57 -3.50
N TYR A 27 -4.87 9.67 -3.57
CA TYR A 27 -5.74 9.44 -2.42
C TYR A 27 -5.66 7.98 -1.95
N GLU A 28 -5.77 7.03 -2.87
CA GLU A 28 -5.61 5.61 -2.59
C GLU A 28 -4.19 5.27 -2.14
N ALA A 29 -3.17 5.90 -2.72
CA ALA A 29 -1.78 5.79 -2.29
C ALA A 29 -1.63 6.17 -0.81
N GLY A 30 -2.28 7.26 -0.39
CA GLY A 30 -2.31 7.70 1.01
C GLY A 30 -2.98 6.69 1.94
N LEU A 31 -4.08 6.05 1.51
CA LEU A 31 -4.72 4.99 2.28
C LEU A 31 -3.79 3.77 2.40
N LEU A 32 -3.15 3.36 1.31
CA LEU A 32 -2.20 2.24 1.31
C LEU A 32 -0.96 2.55 2.16
N ALA A 33 -0.44 3.77 2.11
CA ALA A 33 0.64 4.22 2.98
C ALA A 33 0.28 4.06 4.47
N GLN A 34 -0.95 4.42 4.87
CA GLN A 34 -1.40 4.19 6.25
C GLN A 34 -1.47 2.70 6.61
N VAL A 35 -1.84 1.83 5.65
CA VAL A 35 -1.83 0.38 5.85
C VAL A 35 -0.39 -0.09 6.06
N LEU A 36 0.53 0.32 5.20
CA LEU A 36 1.94 -0.09 5.26
C LEU A 36 2.61 0.34 6.56
N ARG A 37 2.24 1.47 7.16
CA ARG A 37 2.82 1.88 8.46
C ARG A 37 2.48 0.93 9.63
N VAL A 38 1.41 0.14 9.53
CA VAL A 38 0.93 -0.71 10.64
C VAL A 38 0.85 -2.20 10.30
N ASN A 39 0.70 -2.55 9.02
CA ASN A 39 0.63 -3.93 8.59
C ASN A 39 2.03 -4.55 8.59
N THR A 40 2.17 -5.66 9.31
CA THR A 40 3.44 -6.40 9.47
C THR A 40 3.41 -7.77 8.78
N THR A 41 2.41 -8.01 7.92
CA THR A 41 2.21 -9.32 7.30
C THR A 41 2.48 -9.32 5.80
N LEU A 42 2.17 -8.20 5.12
CA LEU A 42 2.48 -7.96 3.73
C LEU A 42 3.99 -7.94 3.51
N GLN A 43 4.39 -8.64 2.45
CA GLN A 43 5.76 -8.77 1.98
C GLN A 43 5.91 -8.21 0.57
N LYS A 44 4.82 -8.17 -0.21
CA LYS A 44 4.83 -7.69 -1.59
C LYS A 44 3.61 -6.85 -1.93
N VAL A 45 3.84 -5.72 -2.61
CA VAL A 45 2.77 -4.83 -3.11
C VAL A 45 3.08 -4.42 -4.55
N ARG A 46 2.14 -4.64 -5.46
CA ARG A 46 2.26 -4.26 -6.88
C ARG A 46 1.23 -3.19 -7.25
N LEU A 47 1.71 -2.08 -7.81
CA LEU A 47 0.94 -0.87 -8.20
C LEU A 47 1.29 -0.44 -9.63
N GLN A 48 1.47 -1.41 -10.53
CA GLN A 48 1.87 -1.15 -11.91
C GLN A 48 0.71 -0.59 -12.71
N GLU A 49 1.02 0.34 -13.63
CA GLU A 49 0.04 0.92 -14.56
C GLU A 49 -1.14 1.60 -13.84
N ASP A 50 -0.84 2.28 -12.72
CA ASP A 50 -1.77 3.13 -11.97
C ASP A 50 -1.53 4.64 -12.25
N GLU A 51 -2.44 5.49 -11.76
CA GLU A 51 -2.44 6.94 -11.97
C GLU A 51 -1.74 7.72 -10.83
N LEU A 52 -0.73 7.09 -10.22
CA LEU A 52 0.06 7.69 -9.14
C LEU A 52 0.89 8.88 -9.67
N THR A 53 0.82 10.00 -8.96
CA THR A 53 1.75 11.11 -9.18
C THR A 53 2.91 11.03 -8.19
N ASP A 54 3.87 11.96 -8.31
CA ASP A 54 4.95 12.13 -7.33
C ASP A 54 4.42 12.30 -5.90
N SER A 55 3.22 12.87 -5.71
CA SER A 55 2.62 13.03 -4.39
C SER A 55 2.23 11.68 -3.78
N GLY A 56 1.55 10.82 -4.54
CA GLY A 56 1.20 9.48 -4.11
C GLY A 56 2.44 8.60 -3.88
N ALA A 57 3.41 8.67 -4.79
CA ALA A 57 4.68 7.95 -4.65
C ALA A 57 5.45 8.36 -3.38
N ARG A 58 5.47 9.66 -3.06
CA ARG A 58 6.10 10.17 -1.83
C ARG A 58 5.44 9.63 -0.57
N LEU A 59 4.11 9.59 -0.52
CA LEU A 59 3.37 9.03 0.62
C LEU A 59 3.70 7.55 0.86
N LEU A 60 3.83 6.78 -0.23
CA LEU A 60 4.24 5.37 -0.15
C LEU A 60 5.69 5.24 0.33
N ALA A 61 6.61 6.03 -0.21
CA ALA A 61 8.01 6.03 0.21
C ALA A 61 8.17 6.33 1.72
N GLU A 62 7.49 7.37 2.22
CA GLU A 62 7.51 7.72 3.66
C GLU A 62 6.93 6.62 4.56
N ALA A 63 6.01 5.79 4.04
CA ALA A 63 5.50 4.64 4.79
C ALA A 63 6.51 3.49 4.83
N LEU A 64 7.21 3.26 3.72
CA LEU A 64 8.25 2.22 3.60
C LEU A 64 9.45 2.47 4.49
N GLU A 65 9.79 3.71 4.82
CA GLU A 65 10.84 4.02 5.80
C GLU A 65 10.60 3.35 7.17
N THR A 66 9.32 3.15 7.53
CA THR A 66 8.91 2.56 8.80
C THR A 66 8.41 1.12 8.68
N ASN A 67 8.20 0.62 7.45
CA ASN A 67 7.77 -0.76 7.22
C ASN A 67 9.00 -1.64 6.93
N HIS A 68 9.22 -2.66 7.75
CA HIS A 68 10.36 -3.58 7.61
C HIS A 68 9.95 -4.98 7.14
N THR A 69 8.67 -5.18 6.79
CA THR A 69 8.14 -6.48 6.37
C THR A 69 7.95 -6.55 4.86
N LEU A 70 7.70 -5.42 4.21
CA LEU A 70 7.62 -5.29 2.77
C LEU A 70 9.03 -5.36 2.17
N GLN A 71 9.19 -6.21 1.17
CA GLN A 71 10.49 -6.51 0.54
C GLN A 71 10.46 -6.27 -0.97
N ASP A 72 9.28 -6.41 -1.58
CA ASP A 72 9.11 -6.66 -3.02
C ASP A 72 7.91 -5.96 -3.67
#